data_AF-A0A7W8YHV4-F1
#
_entry.id   AF-A0A7W8YHV4-F1
#
_cell.length_a   1.000
_cell.length_b   1.000
_cell.length_c   1.000
_cell.angle_alpha   90.00
_cell.angle_beta   90.00
_cell.angle_gamma   90.00
#
_symmetry.space_group_name_H-M   'P 1'
#
loop_
_entity.id
_entity.type
_entity.pdbx_description
1 polymer ?
#
loop_
_entity_poly.entity_id
_entity_poly.type
_entity_poly.pdbx_seq_one_letter_code
_entity_poly.pdbx_strand_id
1 'polypeptide(L)'
;MTKIEAMKRINDRLGKPTLTDKNTHFTSVASYGTDEGWWLKIPFLTFKQELHFILNNEKTKSFQHLKTGANQILSPGMKFRSTGGAADAFMSASAPKRLIDLLDGGSKYNFTKHLVSEYRY
;
A
#
# COMPACT_ATOMS: atom_id res chain seq x y z
N MET A 1 11.25 8.18 7.45
CA MET A 1 11.25 6.75 7.85
C MET A 1 11.56 5.94 6.62
N THR A 2 12.53 5.04 6.67
CA THR A 2 12.91 4.19 5.53
C THR A 2 12.07 2.92 5.47
N LYS A 3 12.05 2.26 4.30
CA LYS A 3 11.43 0.94 4.12
C LYS A 3 11.98 -0.08 5.12
N ILE A 4 13.29 -0.13 5.30
CA ILE A 4 13.98 -1.11 6.17
C ILE A 4 13.56 -0.91 7.63
N GLU A 5 13.55 0.33 8.11
CA GLU A 5 13.14 0.64 9.49
C GLU A 5 11.68 0.28 9.75
N ALA A 6 10.78 0.59 8.81
CA ALA A 6 9.36 0.27 8.93
C ALA A 6 9.12 -1.25 8.92
N MET A 7 9.76 -1.98 7.99
CA MET A 7 9.69 -3.44 7.96
C MET A 7 10.21 -4.06 9.25
N LYS A 8 11.34 -3.57 9.78
CA LYS A 8 11.90 -4.02 11.06
C LYS A 8 10.89 -3.83 12.19
N ARG A 9 10.31 -2.64 12.34
CA ARG A 9 9.30 -2.37 13.38
C ARG A 9 8.08 -3.30 13.28
N ILE A 10 7.61 -3.59 12.07
CA ILE A 10 6.48 -4.51 11.87
C ILE A 10 6.89 -5.95 12.20
N ASN A 11 8.03 -6.42 11.69
CA ASN A 11 8.53 -7.77 11.96
C ASN A 11 8.83 -8.01 13.44
N ASP A 12 9.42 -7.04 14.13
CA ASP A 12 9.68 -7.07 15.58
C ASP A 12 8.35 -7.23 16.35
N ARG A 13 7.31 -6.47 15.96
CA ARG A 13 5.96 -6.60 16.55
C ARG A 13 5.30 -7.95 16.27
N LEU A 14 5.56 -8.55 15.11
CA LEU A 14 5.04 -9.87 14.74
C LEU A 14 5.86 -11.02 15.33
N GLY A 15 7.04 -10.75 15.89
CA GLY A 15 7.96 -11.76 16.43
C GLY A 15 8.60 -12.66 15.37
N LYS A 16 8.49 -12.33 14.08
CA LYS A 16 9.03 -13.13 12.96
C LYS A 16 9.24 -12.29 11.69
N PRO A 17 10.21 -12.65 10.81
CA PRO A 17 10.54 -11.90 9.60
C PRO A 17 9.49 -12.13 8.49
N THR A 18 8.31 -11.53 8.64
CA THR A 18 7.18 -11.68 7.69
C THR A 18 7.32 -10.78 6.47
N LEU A 19 7.72 -9.53 6.69
CA LEU A 19 7.93 -8.55 5.63
C LEU A 19 9.36 -8.66 5.09
N THR A 20 9.45 -8.74 3.77
CA THR A 20 10.67 -8.87 2.97
C THR A 20 10.64 -7.89 1.81
N ASP A 21 11.77 -7.70 1.13
CA ASP A 21 11.80 -6.82 -0.05
C ASP A 21 10.91 -7.31 -1.20
N LYS A 22 10.69 -8.63 -1.32
CA LYS A 22 9.91 -9.24 -2.40
C LYS A 22 8.40 -9.11 -2.23
N ASN A 23 7.93 -9.00 -0.99
CA ASN A 23 6.48 -8.93 -0.69
C ASN A 23 6.05 -7.59 -0.08
N THR A 24 6.97 -6.63 0.08
CA THR A 24 6.67 -5.34 0.70
C THR A 24 6.80 -4.19 -0.29
N HIS A 25 5.69 -3.50 -0.49
CA HIS A 25 5.61 -2.22 -1.18
C HIS A 25 5.68 -1.10 -0.16
N PHE A 26 6.62 -0.18 -0.34
CA PHE A 26 6.76 1.00 0.50
C PHE A 26 6.54 2.23 -0.36
N THR A 27 5.77 3.17 0.17
CA THR A 27 5.50 4.44 -0.51
C THR A 27 5.36 5.54 0.51
N SER A 28 5.89 6.72 0.19
CA SER A 28 5.72 7.93 0.98
C SER A 28 4.70 8.84 0.31
N VAL A 29 4.10 9.74 1.08
CA VAL A 29 3.21 10.77 0.54
C VAL A 29 3.93 11.55 -0.57
N ALA A 30 3.28 11.66 -1.72
CA ALA A 30 3.74 12.42 -2.87
C ALA A 30 2.55 13.18 -3.50
N SER A 31 2.84 14.24 -4.25
CA SER A 31 1.82 15.06 -4.91
C SER A 31 1.17 14.33 -6.09
N TYR A 32 -0.12 14.58 -6.30
CA TYR A 32 -0.87 14.21 -7.49
C TYR A 32 -1.88 15.31 -7.83
N GLY A 33 -1.59 16.10 -8.86
CA GLY A 33 -2.39 17.29 -9.16
C GLY A 33 -2.39 18.26 -7.99
N THR A 34 -3.58 18.55 -7.44
CA THR A 34 -3.76 19.40 -6.26
C THR A 34 -3.88 18.62 -4.94
N ASP A 35 -3.78 17.29 -4.97
CA ASP A 35 -3.85 16.43 -3.80
C ASP A 35 -2.48 15.86 -3.45
N GLU A 36 -2.36 15.27 -2.26
CA GLU A 36 -1.20 14.52 -1.81
C GLU A 36 -1.65 13.14 -1.33
N GLY A 37 -0.84 12.12 -1.59
CA GLY A 37 -1.24 10.77 -1.25
C GLY A 37 -0.17 9.73 -1.54
N TRP A 38 -0.58 8.48 -1.42
CA TRP A 38 0.30 7.34 -1.64
C TRP A 38 0.05 6.74 -3.01
N TRP A 39 1.10 6.71 -3.82
CA TRP A 39 1.13 5.98 -5.07
C TRP A 39 1.53 4.53 -4.83
N LEU A 40 0.76 3.61 -5.37
CA LEU A 40 1.08 2.19 -5.42
C LEU A 40 1.21 1.75 -6.88
N LYS A 41 2.31 1.05 -7.17
CA LYS A 41 2.53 0.33 -8.42
C LYS A 41 2.83 -1.12 -8.10
N ILE A 42 1.90 -2.01 -8.46
CA ILE A 42 1.91 -3.41 -8.03
C ILE A 42 1.93 -4.31 -9.28
N PRO A 43 3.06 -4.96 -9.61
CA PRO A 43 3.12 -5.86 -10.76
C PRO A 43 2.06 -6.96 -10.65
N PHE A 44 1.34 -7.27 -11.74
CA PHE A 44 0.20 -8.19 -11.63
C PHE A 44 0.57 -9.59 -11.11
N LEU A 45 1.80 -10.04 -11.40
CA LEU A 45 2.30 -11.32 -10.95
C LEU A 45 2.41 -11.43 -9.42
N THR A 46 2.57 -10.30 -8.70
CA THR A 46 2.75 -10.32 -7.24
C THR A 46 1.43 -10.49 -6.49
N PHE A 47 0.26 -10.30 -7.13
CA PHE A 47 -1.03 -10.59 -6.48
C PHE A 47 -1.25 -12.08 -6.18
N LYS A 48 -0.40 -12.97 -6.71
CA LYS A 48 -0.42 -14.43 -6.42
C LYS A 48 0.23 -14.79 -5.09
N GLN A 49 0.89 -13.85 -4.42
CA GLN A 49 1.54 -14.03 -3.13
C GLN A 49 0.92 -13.09 -2.09
N GLU A 50 1.27 -13.29 -0.83
CA GLU A 50 0.99 -12.31 0.22
C GLU A 50 1.72 -11.00 -0.09
N LEU A 51 1.04 -9.87 0.07
CA LEU A 51 1.59 -8.53 -0.12
C LEU A 51 1.39 -7.70 1.14
N HIS A 52 2.40 -6.88 1.41
CA HIS A 52 2.41 -5.89 2.46
C HIS A 52 2.58 -4.50 1.84
N PHE A 53 1.79 -3.55 2.30
CA PHE A 53 1.93 -2.14 1.91
C PHE A 53 2.26 -1.33 3.15
N ILE A 54 3.30 -0.51 3.05
CA ILE A 54 3.68 0.46 4.06
C ILE A 54 3.45 1.84 3.48
N LEU A 55 2.43 2.52 4.00
CA LEU A 55 2.04 3.87 3.60
C LEU A 55 2.63 4.85 4.59
N ASN A 56 3.76 5.45 4.23
CA ASN A 56 4.53 6.33 5.09
C ASN A 56 4.08 7.79 4.95
N ASN A 57 3.84 8.47 6.07
CA ASN A 57 3.56 9.90 6.11
C ASN A 57 4.57 10.59 7.02
N GLU A 58 5.51 11.27 6.38
CA GLU A 58 6.58 11.97 7.10
C GLU A 58 6.09 13.21 7.82
N LYS A 59 5.06 13.89 7.29
CA LYS A 59 4.48 15.10 7.90
C LYS A 59 3.85 14.78 9.26
N THR A 60 3.16 13.64 9.38
CA THR A 60 2.52 13.20 10.62
C THR A 60 3.39 12.27 11.45
N LYS A 61 4.62 11.97 10.99
CA LYS A 61 5.54 10.99 11.57
C LYS A 61 4.85 9.66 11.91
N SER A 62 4.12 9.13 10.93
CA SER A 62 3.39 7.87 11.09
C SER A 62 3.40 7.06 9.82
N PHE A 63 3.21 5.75 9.93
CA PHE A 63 2.96 4.90 8.77
C PHE A 63 1.84 3.89 9.05
N GLN A 64 1.14 3.51 7.98
CA GLN A 64 0.10 2.48 8.01
C GLN A 64 0.63 1.20 7.37
N HIS A 65 0.34 0.06 7.98
CA HIS A 65 0.64 -1.27 7.44
C HIS A 65 -0.66 -1.93 6.98
N LEU A 66 -0.71 -2.27 5.68
CA LEU A 66 -1.77 -3.05 5.09
C LEU A 66 -1.24 -4.43 4.66
N LYS A 67 -2.11 -5.43 4.67
CA LYS A 67 -1.80 -6.79 4.23
C LYS A 67 -2.90 -7.35 3.35
N THR A 68 -2.51 -7.91 2.22
CA THR A 68 -3.40 -8.71 1.36
C THR A 68 -2.84 -10.12 1.23
N GLY A 69 -3.68 -11.13 1.42
CA GLY A 69 -3.31 -12.52 1.16
C GLY A 69 -3.13 -12.81 -0.34
N ALA A 70 -2.47 -13.93 -0.63
CA ALA A 70 -2.35 -14.48 -1.97
C ALA A 70 -3.73 -14.64 -2.62
N ASN A 71 -3.88 -14.14 -3.85
CA ASN A 71 -5.12 -14.20 -4.64
C ASN A 71 -6.35 -13.56 -3.95
N GLN A 72 -6.19 -12.78 -2.89
CA GLN A 72 -7.31 -12.10 -2.25
C GLN A 72 -7.90 -11.00 -3.15
N ILE A 73 -7.07 -10.40 -4.00
CA ILE A 73 -7.50 -9.45 -5.03
C ILE A 73 -7.56 -10.18 -6.37
N LEU A 74 -8.71 -10.83 -6.61
CA LEU A 74 -8.98 -11.52 -7.87
C LEU A 74 -9.06 -10.52 -9.04
N SER A 75 -8.55 -10.94 -10.20
CA SER A 75 -8.56 -10.18 -11.47
C SER A 75 -8.09 -8.73 -11.33
N PRO A 76 -6.84 -8.49 -10.87
CA PRO A 76 -6.37 -7.13 -10.58
C PRO A 76 -6.43 -6.19 -11.81
N GLY A 77 -6.24 -6.72 -13.02
CA GLY A 77 -6.37 -5.94 -14.26
C GLY A 77 -7.78 -5.41 -14.56
N MET A 78 -8.82 -5.96 -13.91
CA MET A 78 -10.19 -5.45 -13.99
C MET A 78 -10.52 -4.49 -12.83
N LYS A 79 -9.68 -4.44 -11.79
CA LYS A 79 -9.94 -3.67 -10.57
C LYS A 79 -9.19 -2.35 -10.52
N PHE A 80 -8.02 -2.29 -11.14
CA PHE A 80 -7.14 -1.14 -11.11
C PHE A 80 -6.90 -0.62 -12.51
N ARG A 81 -6.58 0.67 -12.60
CA ARG A 81 -5.91 1.19 -13.78
C ARG A 81 -4.62 0.40 -14.00
N SER A 82 -4.33 0.08 -15.27
CA SER A 82 -3.17 -0.72 -15.64
C SER A 82 -2.20 0.09 -16.47
N THR A 83 -0.93 0.12 -16.06
CA THR A 83 0.16 0.69 -16.86
C THR A 83 1.37 -0.24 -16.81
N GLY A 84 1.83 -0.70 -17.98
CA GLY A 84 3.06 -1.49 -18.10
C GLY A 84 3.03 -2.81 -17.32
N GLY A 85 1.89 -3.51 -17.28
CA GLY A 85 1.76 -4.81 -16.60
C GLY A 85 1.67 -4.73 -15.07
N ALA A 86 1.39 -3.55 -14.53
CA ALA A 86 1.16 -3.32 -13.11
C ALA A 86 -0.19 -2.65 -12.88
N ALA A 87 -0.78 -2.94 -11.72
CA ALA A 87 -1.86 -2.16 -11.15
C ALA A 87 -1.30 -0.86 -10.58
N ASP A 88 -1.85 0.27 -11.01
CA ASP A 88 -1.62 1.57 -10.40
C ASP A 88 -2.79 1.91 -9.48
N ALA A 89 -2.50 2.48 -8.32
CA ALA A 89 -3.50 3.03 -7.41
C ALA A 89 -2.96 4.28 -6.73
N PHE A 90 -3.85 5.22 -6.42
CA PHE A 90 -3.54 6.41 -5.64
C PHE A 90 -4.56 6.58 -4.52
N MET A 91 -4.09 6.76 -3.29
CA MET A 91 -4.93 6.97 -2.11
C MET A 91 -4.59 8.31 -1.48
N SER A 92 -5.57 9.18 -1.27
CA SER A 92 -5.36 10.50 -0.69
C SER A 92 -4.89 10.41 0.77
N ALA A 93 -3.87 11.19 1.12
CA ALA A 93 -3.39 11.36 2.48
C ALA A 93 -4.26 12.35 3.29
N SER A 94 -5.15 13.11 2.64
CA SER A 94 -6.13 13.99 3.32
C SER A 94 -7.16 13.20 4.12
N ALA A 95 -7.45 11.97 3.72
CA ALA A 95 -8.39 11.06 4.37
C ALA A 95 -7.70 9.72 4.70
N PRO A 96 -6.72 9.69 5.63
CA PRO A 96 -5.87 8.52 5.87
C PRO A 96 -6.64 7.31 6.44
N LYS A 97 -7.88 7.50 6.92
CA LYS A 97 -8.78 6.43 7.37
C LYS A 97 -9.62 5.81 6.24
N ARG A 98 -9.62 6.42 5.05
CA ARG A 98 -10.41 6.00 3.88
C ARG A 98 -9.47 5.80 2.69
N LEU A 99 -8.83 4.65 2.67
CA LEU A 99 -7.84 4.26 1.68
C LEU A 99 -8.53 3.72 0.42
N ILE A 100 -9.14 4.62 -0.35
CA ILE A 100 -9.82 4.29 -1.61
C ILE A 100 -8.93 4.72 -2.77
N ASP A 101 -8.79 3.85 -3.77
CA ASP A 101 -8.15 4.20 -5.03
C ASP A 101 -8.95 5.31 -5.75
N LEU A 102 -8.30 6.43 -6.01
CA LEU A 102 -8.89 7.60 -6.65
C LEU A 102 -8.62 7.66 -8.15
N LEU A 103 -7.75 6.80 -8.69
CA LEU A 103 -7.44 6.82 -10.12
C LEU A 103 -8.66 6.46 -10.97
N ASP A 104 -8.79 7.13 -12.11
CA ASP A 104 -9.79 6.81 -13.12
C ASP A 104 -9.36 5.58 -13.95
N GLY A 105 -10.33 4.87 -14.51
CA GLY A 105 -10.09 3.62 -15.23
C GLY A 105 -9.92 2.40 -14.31
N GLY A 106 -10.15 2.54 -13.01
CA GLY A 106 -10.23 1.45 -12.03
C GLY A 106 -11.61 1.35 -11.37
N SER A 107 -11.77 0.38 -10.48
CA SER A 107 -13.01 0.10 -9.73
C SER A 107 -13.18 0.93 -8.46
N LYS A 108 -12.30 1.92 -8.22
CA LYS A 108 -12.19 2.66 -6.95
C LYS A 108 -12.00 1.70 -5.76
N TYR A 109 -11.04 0.79 -5.90
CA TYR A 109 -10.82 -0.29 -4.94
C TYR A 109 -10.57 0.24 -3.51
N ASN A 110 -11.25 -0.35 -2.53
CA ASN A 110 -11.11 0.02 -1.13
C ASN A 110 -10.04 -0.82 -0.42
N PHE A 111 -8.89 -0.21 -0.13
CA PHE A 111 -7.78 -0.79 0.62
C PHE A 111 -7.97 -0.72 2.14
N THR A 112 -8.91 0.07 2.65
CA THR A 112 -9.16 0.24 4.11
C THR A 112 -9.39 -1.09 4.81
N LYS A 113 -10.05 -2.05 4.14
CA LYS A 113 -10.32 -3.39 4.66
C LYS A 113 -9.06 -4.25 4.89
N HIS A 114 -7.92 -3.83 4.36
CA HIS A 114 -6.62 -4.52 4.49
C HIS A 114 -5.71 -3.87 5.53
N LEU A 115 -6.17 -2.80 6.18
CA LEU A 115 -5.42 -2.14 7.24
C LEU A 115 -5.23 -3.11 8.40
N VAL A 116 -3.97 -3.35 8.76
CA VAL A 116 -3.58 -4.20 9.90
C VAL A 116 -3.31 -3.34 11.11
N SER A 117 -2.52 -2.28 10.95
CA SER A 117 -2.15 -1.41 12.05
C SER A 117 -1.56 -0.09 11.58
N GLU A 118 -1.54 0.87 12.50
CA GLU A 118 -0.89 2.17 12.35
C GLU A 118 0.22 2.31 13.38
N TYR A 119 1.30 2.97 12.98
CA TYR A 119 2.50 3.16 13.80
C TYR A 119 2.88 4.64 13.81
N ARG A 120 3.28 5.15 14.97
CA ARG A 120 3.86 6.50 15.13
C ARG A 120 5.37 6.41 15.37
N TYR A 121 6.10 7.44 14.99
CA TYR A 121 7.55 7.51 15.12
C TYR A 121 8.09 8.93 15.28
#